data_AF-A0A961FM59-F1
#
_entry.id   AF-A0A961FM59-F1
#
_cell.length_a   1.000
_cell.length_b   1.000
_cell.length_c   1.000
_cell.angle_alpha   90.00
_cell.angle_beta   90.00
_cell.angle_gamma   90.00
#
_symmetry.space_group_name_H-M   'P 1'
#
loop_
_entity.id
_entity.type
_entity.pdbx_description
1 polymer ?
#
loop_
_entity_poly.entity_id
_entity_poly.type
_entity_poly.pdbx_seq_one_letter_code
_entity_poly.pdbx_strand_id
1 'polypeptide(L)'
;MFSDLPALRKREAGSATAHDIAGVLDREAMVQIVEQMCAAANLLPGTRVKTLRGSTHGVVLRALEDGRIAWRTDSGAELIALPETLTRSDE
;
A
#
# COMPACT_ATOMS: atom_id res chain seq x y z
N MET A 1 -9.38 -14.16 -3.06
CA MET A 1 -8.82 -13.07 -2.23
C MET A 1 -7.51 -12.51 -2.79
N PHE A 2 -6.60 -13.31 -3.36
CA PHE A 2 -5.32 -12.80 -3.94
C PHE A 2 -5.33 -12.54 -5.46
N SER A 3 -6.40 -12.90 -6.18
CA SER A 3 -6.44 -12.85 -7.64
C SER A 3 -6.35 -11.42 -8.20
N ASP A 4 -6.85 -10.44 -7.44
CA ASP A 4 -6.99 -9.04 -7.87
C ASP A 4 -5.82 -8.14 -7.48
N LEU A 5 -4.81 -8.69 -6.78
CA LEU A 5 -3.60 -7.95 -6.45
C LEU A 5 -2.70 -7.83 -7.70
N PRO A 6 -2.05 -6.67 -7.93
CA PRO A 6 -1.00 -6.55 -8.94
C PRO A 6 0.08 -7.62 -8.78
N ALA A 7 0.68 -8.09 -9.88
CA ALA A 7 1.62 -9.21 -9.87
C ALA A 7 2.80 -9.01 -8.90
N LEU A 8 3.27 -7.77 -8.74
CA LEU A 8 4.32 -7.45 -7.77
C LEU A 8 3.86 -7.67 -6.32
N ARG A 9 2.63 -7.26 -5.97
CA ARG A 9 2.08 -7.51 -4.63
C ARG A 9 1.83 -8.98 -4.36
N LYS A 10 1.44 -9.77 -5.36
CA LYS A 10 1.34 -11.24 -5.19
C LYS A 10 2.70 -11.83 -4.81
N ARG A 11 3.78 -11.30 -5.36
CA ARG A 11 5.15 -11.72 -5.04
C ARG A 11 5.58 -11.30 -3.64
N GLU A 12 5.23 -10.09 -3.20
CA GLU A 12 5.52 -9.61 -1.84
C GLU A 12 4.73 -10.39 -0.78
N ALA A 13 3.43 -10.59 -1.00
CA ALA A 13 2.60 -11.45 -0.14
C ALA A 13 3.15 -12.88 -0.10
N GLY A 14 3.52 -13.44 -1.26
CA GLY A 14 4.15 -14.76 -1.35
C GLY A 14 5.48 -14.84 -0.60
N SER A 15 6.29 -13.77 -0.61
CA SER A 15 7.53 -13.68 0.15
C SER A 15 7.26 -13.66 1.66
N ALA A 16 6.28 -12.88 2.14
CA ALA A 16 5.89 -12.87 3.55
C ALA A 16 5.38 -14.25 4.01
N THR A 17 4.56 -14.91 3.19
CA THR A 17 4.11 -16.28 3.43
C THR A 17 5.26 -17.29 3.45
N ALA A 18 6.23 -17.17 2.54
CA ALA A 18 7.40 -18.05 2.52
C ALA A 18 8.26 -17.90 3.79
N HIS A 19 8.42 -16.69 4.31
CA HIS A 19 9.13 -16.45 5.57
C HIS A 19 8.39 -17.00 6.79
N ASP A 20 7.06 -16.96 6.80
CA ASP A 20 6.23 -17.63 7.83
C ASP A 20 6.41 -19.16 7.79
N ILE A 21 6.28 -19.77 6.60
CA ILE A 21 6.49 -21.21 6.42
C ILE A 21 7.90 -21.65 6.83
N ALA A 22 8.91 -20.83 6.54
CA ALA A 22 10.30 -21.09 6.93
C ALA A 22 10.57 -20.88 8.43
N GLY A 23 9.60 -20.38 9.21
CA GLY A 23 9.74 -20.08 10.64
C GLY A 23 10.59 -18.84 10.93
N VAL A 24 10.80 -17.97 9.94
CA VAL A 24 11.58 -16.73 10.06
C VAL A 24 10.69 -15.55 10.48
N LEU A 25 9.40 -15.63 10.18
CA LEU A 25 8.40 -14.61 10.48
C LEU A 25 7.25 -15.23 11.27
N ASP A 26 6.83 -14.60 12.36
CA ASP A 26 5.66 -15.07 13.10
C ASP A 26 4.38 -14.92 12.27
N ARG A 27 3.48 -15.89 12.41
CA ARG A 27 2.21 -15.92 11.68
C ARG A 27 1.39 -14.64 11.85
N GLU A 28 1.35 -14.09 13.05
CA GLU A 28 0.62 -12.84 13.34
C GLU A 28 1.24 -11.65 12.58
N ALA A 29 2.57 -11.57 12.54
CA ALA A 29 3.28 -10.55 11.79
C ALA A 29 3.08 -10.70 10.27
N MET A 30 3.10 -11.93 9.75
CA MET A 30 2.79 -12.20 8.34
C MET A 30 1.36 -11.76 7.97
N VAL A 31 0.38 -12.11 8.82
CA VAL A 31 -1.02 -11.70 8.61
C VAL A 31 -1.14 -10.18 8.61
N GLN A 32 -0.54 -9.48 9.58
CA GLN A 32 -0.56 -8.01 9.62
C GLN A 32 0.05 -7.39 8.36
N ILE A 33 1.17 -7.93 7.86
CA ILE A 33 1.81 -7.43 6.63
C ILE A 33 0.86 -7.59 5.44
N VAL A 34 0.25 -8.77 5.27
CA VAL A 34 -0.68 -9.03 4.16
C VAL A 34 -1.95 -8.19 4.27
N GLU A 35 -2.48 -8.01 5.48
CA GLU A 35 -3.66 -7.17 5.74
C GLU A 35 -3.37 -5.70 5.46
N GLN A 36 -2.21 -5.18 5.86
CA GLN A 36 -1.79 -3.80 5.56
C GLN A 36 -1.64 -3.58 4.06
N MET A 37 -1.06 -4.54 3.33
CA MET A 37 -0.97 -4.49 1.86
C MET A 37 -2.37 -4.46 1.21
N CYS A 38 -3.33 -5.21 1.75
CA CYS A 38 -4.71 -5.23 1.26
C CYS A 38 -5.49 -3.94 1.60
N ALA A 39 -5.37 -3.44 2.83
CA ALA A 39 -6.04 -2.23 3.29
C ALA A 39 -5.56 -1.01 2.51
N ALA A 40 -4.25 -0.92 2.27
CA ALA A 40 -3.66 0.14 1.49
C ALA A 40 -3.98 0.03 -0.02
N ALA A 41 -4.37 -1.14 -0.52
CA ALA A 41 -4.77 -1.33 -1.92
C ALA A 41 -6.12 -0.69 -2.29
N ASN A 42 -6.89 -0.15 -1.35
CA ASN A 42 -8.16 0.56 -1.60
C ASN A 42 -8.01 2.08 -1.85
N LEU A 43 -6.83 2.52 -2.31
CA LEU A 43 -6.57 3.91 -2.70
C LEU A 43 -6.96 4.12 -4.17
N LEU A 44 -8.13 4.71 -4.40
CA LEU A 44 -8.67 5.00 -5.72
C LEU A 44 -8.31 6.42 -6.17
N PRO A 45 -8.28 6.72 -7.48
CA PRO A 45 -8.17 8.09 -7.97
C PRO A 45 -9.18 9.03 -7.28
N GLY A 46 -8.69 10.18 -6.81
CA GLY A 46 -9.48 11.16 -6.07
C GLY A 46 -9.51 10.96 -4.55
N THR A 47 -9.04 9.83 -4.02
CA THR A 47 -8.94 9.63 -2.56
C THR A 47 -7.98 10.64 -1.93
N ARG A 48 -8.40 11.30 -0.85
CA ARG A 48 -7.54 12.17 -0.04
C ARG A 48 -6.62 11.34 0.84
N VAL A 49 -5.33 11.63 0.77
CA VAL A 49 -4.30 10.86 1.47
C VAL A 49 -3.33 11.78 2.19
N LYS A 50 -2.76 11.27 3.28
CA LYS A 50 -1.64 11.86 4.00
C LYS A 50 -0.54 10.81 4.17
N THR A 51 0.71 11.24 4.26
CA THR A 51 1.80 10.33 4.67
C THR A 51 1.52 9.78 6.06
N LEU A 52 2.09 8.63 6.43
CA LEU A 52 1.91 8.07 7.79
C LEU A 52 2.25 9.05 8.92
N ARG A 53 3.23 9.95 8.70
CA ARG A 53 3.58 11.00 9.68
C ARG A 53 2.64 12.21 9.67
N GLY A 54 1.67 12.25 8.75
CA GLY A 54 0.71 13.34 8.59
C GLY A 54 1.30 14.65 8.05
N SER A 55 2.58 14.70 7.70
CA SER A 55 3.26 15.94 7.31
C SER A 55 2.94 16.39 5.89
N THR A 56 2.47 15.49 5.03
CA THR A 56 2.25 15.77 3.61
C THR A 56 0.91 15.19 3.20
N HIS A 57 0.03 16.05 2.68
CA HIS A 57 -1.31 15.73 2.25
C HIS A 57 -1.43 15.85 0.73
N GLY A 58 -2.40 15.16 0.16
CA GLY A 58 -2.61 15.14 -1.28
C GLY A 58 -3.79 14.30 -1.74
N VAL A 59 -3.86 14.10 -3.06
CA VAL A 59 -4.88 13.28 -3.73
C VAL A 59 -4.22 12.17 -4.53
N VAL A 60 -4.80 10.97 -4.49
CA VAL A 60 -4.42 9.87 -5.37
C VAL A 60 -4.80 10.21 -6.81
N LEU A 61 -3.88 10.02 -7.75
CA LEU A 61 -4.12 10.22 -9.18
C LEU A 61 -4.44 8.90 -9.87
N ARG A 62 -3.63 7.86 -9.63
CA ARG A 62 -3.76 6.53 -10.24
C ARG A 62 -2.93 5.49 -9.50
N ALA A 63 -3.35 4.23 -9.58
CA ALA A 63 -2.48 3.10 -9.31
C ALA A 63 -1.60 2.80 -10.53
N LEU A 64 -0.35 2.43 -10.30
CA LEU A 64 0.59 1.98 -11.32
C LEU A 64 0.52 0.46 -11.49
N GLU A 65 0.99 -0.05 -12.63
CA GLU A 65 0.96 -1.49 -12.94
C GLU A 65 1.74 -2.35 -11.93
N ASP A 66 2.75 -1.76 -11.29
CA ASP A 66 3.56 -2.39 -10.25
C ASP A 66 2.94 -2.31 -8.85
N GLY A 67 1.75 -1.71 -8.70
CA GLY A 67 1.04 -1.61 -7.43
C GLY A 67 1.43 -0.42 -6.56
N ARG A 68 2.35 0.44 -7.01
CA ARG A 68 2.58 1.76 -6.39
C ARG A 68 1.47 2.74 -6.74
N ILE A 69 1.38 3.83 -5.98
CA ILE A 69 0.39 4.89 -6.18
C ILE A 69 1.09 6.16 -6.63
N ALA A 70 0.62 6.73 -7.74
CA ALA A 70 0.92 8.11 -8.11
C ALA A 70 -0.12 9.03 -7.44
N TRP A 71 0.35 10.05 -6.73
CA TRP A 71 -0.48 11.00 -6.00
C TRP A 71 0.09 12.40 -6.12
N ARG A 72 -0.75 13.42 -5.97
CA ARG A 72 -0.35 14.83 -6.02
C ARG A 72 -0.45 15.44 -4.64
N THR A 73 0.63 16.02 -4.15
CA THR A 73 0.63 16.76 -2.90
C THR A 73 -0.18 18.04 -3.04
N ASP A 74 -0.63 18.61 -1.92
CA ASP A 74 -1.34 19.90 -1.92
C ASP A 74 -0.45 21.06 -2.40
N SER A 75 0.88 20.91 -2.33
CA SER A 75 1.84 21.82 -2.93
C SER A 75 1.94 21.70 -4.46
N GLY A 76 1.26 20.74 -5.08
CA GLY A 76 1.20 20.53 -6.52
C GLY A 76 2.21 19.52 -7.08
N ALA A 77 3.09 18.95 -6.25
CA ALA A 77 4.09 17.97 -6.70
C ALA A 77 3.45 16.58 -6.92
N GLU A 78 3.78 15.91 -8.02
CA GLU A 78 3.42 14.51 -8.24
C GLU A 78 4.50 13.59 -7.66
N LEU A 79 4.09 12.67 -6.81
CA LEU A 79 4.95 11.71 -6.11
C LEU A 79 4.47 10.29 -6.35
N ILE A 80 5.39 9.34 -6.24
CA ILE A 80 5.10 7.90 -6.28
C ILE A 80 5.41 7.32 -4.91
N ALA A 81 4.48 6.56 -4.34
CA ALA A 81 4.62 5.95 -3.04
C ALA A 81 4.10 4.51 -3.03
N LEU A 82 4.56 3.74 -2.05
CA LEU A 82 3.91 2.48 -1.71
C LEU A 82 2.58 2.78 -1.00
N PRO A 83 1.50 2.04 -1.28
CA PRO A 83 0.19 2.30 -0.70
C PRO A 83 0.22 2.39 0.83
N GLU A 84 0.94 1.48 1.50
CA GLU A 84 1.06 1.37 2.95
C GLU A 84 1.78 2.55 3.62
N THR A 85 2.43 3.41 2.83
CA THR A 85 3.04 4.65 3.32
C THR A 85 2.08 5.84 3.31
N LEU A 86 0.86 5.63 2.82
CA LEU A 86 -0.22 6.60 2.75
C LEU A 86 -1.40 6.10 3.59
N THR A 87 -2.07 7.03 4.26
CA THR A 87 -3.34 6.78 4.94
C THR A 87 -4.39 7.78 4.47
N ARG A 88 -5.66 7.43 4.57
CA ARG A 88 -6.76 8.34 4.23
C ARG A 88 -6.76 9.55 5.17
N SER A 89 -7.09 10.72 4.63
CA SER A 89 -7.14 11.95 5.42
C SER A 89 -8.49 12.18 6.11
N ASP A 90 -9.50 11.46 5.65
CA ASP A 90 -10.90 11.40 6.10
C ASP A 90 -11.11 10.50 7.33
N GLU A 91 -10.02 9.94 7.88
CA GLU A 91 -9.92 9.25 9.17
C GLU A 91 -9.17 10.10 10.21
#